data_AF-A0A4U1CAH0-F1
#
_entry.id   AF-A0A4U1CAH0-F1
#
_cell.length_a   1.000
_cell.length_b   1.000
_cell.length_c   1.000
_cell.angle_alpha   90.00
_cell.angle_beta   90.00
_cell.angle_gamma   90.00
#
_symmetry.space_group_name_H-M   'P 1'
#
loop_
_entity.id
_entity.type
_entity.pdbx_description
1 polymer ?
#
loop_
_entity_poly.entity_id
_entity_poly.type
_entity_poly.pdbx_seq_one_letter_code
_entity_poly.pdbx_strand_id
1 'polypeptide(L)'
;MKKLYSLALLQLICIAAKSQSKIEIVAVDKYIGETVTICDSVYTTRALGGLTLINMGAAFPKQLLTVVIYKADLAKFNEPEKTYLNKKVCVTGKLVLYNDKPQIVLNEVKQINVDK
;
A
#
# COMPACT_ATOMS: atom_id res chain seq x y z
N MET A 1 -8.82 -36.26 50.24
CA MET A 1 -10.08 -36.02 49.51
C MET A 1 -10.09 -34.58 49.03
N LYS A 2 -10.19 -34.38 47.70
CA LYS A 2 -10.90 -33.29 46.97
C LYS A 2 -10.82 -31.87 47.61
N LYS A 3 -10.31 -30.82 46.96
CA LYS A 3 -10.77 -30.19 45.71
C LYS A 3 -9.66 -29.20 45.29
N LEU A 4 -9.02 -29.38 44.13
CA LEU A 4 -9.40 -28.84 42.80
C LEU A 4 -9.27 -27.31 42.68
N TYR A 5 -8.06 -26.92 42.27
CA TYR A 5 -7.70 -25.90 41.28
C TYR A 5 -8.75 -24.86 40.87
N SER A 6 -8.48 -23.59 41.21
CA SER A 6 -8.95 -22.44 40.42
C SER A 6 -7.75 -21.53 40.13
N LEU A 7 -6.85 -22.02 39.28
CA LEU A 7 -5.85 -21.18 38.64
C LEU A 7 -6.56 -20.51 37.45
N ALA A 8 -6.99 -19.26 37.63
CA ALA A 8 -7.61 -18.48 36.57
C ALA A 8 -6.59 -18.28 35.44
N LEU A 9 -6.79 -19.03 34.36
CA LEU A 9 -5.98 -18.96 33.14
C LEU A 9 -6.28 -17.63 32.43
N LEU A 10 -5.44 -16.63 32.68
CA LEU A 10 -5.45 -15.36 31.95
C LEU A 10 -4.95 -15.66 30.52
N GLN A 11 -5.89 -15.97 29.61
CA GLN A 11 -5.56 -16.16 28.20
C GLN A 11 -5.15 -14.81 27.59
N LEU A 12 -3.84 -14.57 27.50
CA LEU A 12 -3.29 -13.54 26.62
C LEU A 12 -3.64 -13.92 25.18
N ILE A 13 -4.62 -13.24 24.60
CA ILE A 13 -4.79 -13.21 23.15
C ILE A 13 -3.66 -12.33 22.63
N CYS A 14 -2.54 -12.95 22.26
CA CYS A 14 -1.50 -12.30 21.46
C CYS A 14 -2.08 -12.04 20.07
N ILE A 15 -2.69 -10.87 19.88
CA ILE A 15 -2.96 -10.36 18.54
C ILE A 15 -1.59 -10.13 17.91
N ALA A 16 -1.18 -11.04 17.03
CA ALA A 16 0.00 -10.85 16.20
C ALA A 16 -0.28 -9.65 15.29
N ALA A 17 0.11 -8.46 15.74
CA ALA A 17 0.19 -7.29 14.90
C ALA A 17 1.23 -7.63 13.81
N LYS A 18 0.75 -7.96 12.60
CA LYS A 18 1.63 -8.03 11.44
C LYS A 18 2.13 -6.62 11.21
N SER A 19 3.35 -6.34 11.70
CA SER A 19 4.06 -5.11 11.38
C SER A 19 4.13 -5.02 9.86
N GLN A 20 3.56 -3.96 9.30
CA GLN A 20 3.59 -3.70 7.88
C GLN A 20 5.06 -3.60 7.45
N SER A 21 5.51 -4.52 6.59
CA SER A 21 6.92 -4.53 6.18
C SER A 21 7.19 -3.38 5.22
N LYS A 22 8.07 -2.46 5.62
CA LYS A 22 8.62 -1.46 4.70
C LYS A 22 9.65 -2.15 3.81
N ILE A 23 9.46 -2.07 2.49
CA ILE A 23 10.35 -2.68 1.51
C ILE A 23 10.87 -1.64 0.52
N GLU A 24 12.02 -1.93 -0.10
CA GLU A 24 12.51 -1.15 -1.24
C GLU A 24 11.72 -1.51 -2.50
N ILE A 25 11.46 -0.51 -3.36
CA ILE A 25 10.66 -0.72 -4.58
C ILE A 25 11.29 -1.74 -5.54
N VAL A 26 12.62 -1.87 -5.53
CA VAL A 26 13.35 -2.83 -6.39
C VAL A 26 13.09 -4.30 -5.99
N ALA A 27 12.58 -4.53 -4.77
CA ALA A 27 12.25 -5.87 -4.29
C ALA A 27 10.77 -6.23 -4.48
N VAL A 28 9.97 -5.35 -5.11
CA VAL A 28 8.50 -5.46 -5.18
C VAL A 28 8.00 -6.83 -5.62
N ASP A 29 8.62 -7.45 -6.62
CA ASP A 29 8.19 -8.75 -7.16
C ASP A 29 8.28 -9.90 -6.15
N LYS A 30 9.09 -9.76 -5.09
CA LYS A 30 9.24 -10.79 -4.05
C LYS A 30 8.09 -10.79 -3.03
N TYR A 31 7.27 -9.74 -3.00
CA TYR A 31 6.25 -9.52 -1.98
C TYR A 31 4.82 -9.55 -2.54
N ILE A 32 4.63 -10.15 -3.72
CA ILE A 32 3.30 -10.26 -4.34
C ILE A 32 2.34 -11.03 -3.41
N GLY A 33 1.17 -10.44 -3.17
CA GLY A 33 0.16 -10.96 -2.25
C GLY A 33 0.27 -10.42 -0.83
N GLU A 34 1.38 -9.78 -0.47
CA GLU A 34 1.60 -9.20 0.85
C GLU A 34 1.13 -7.74 0.96
N THR A 35 0.91 -7.31 2.20
CA THR A 35 0.55 -5.94 2.53
C THR A 35 1.79 -5.23 3.06
N VAL A 36 2.35 -4.32 2.26
CA VAL A 36 3.68 -3.70 2.46
C VAL A 36 3.57 -2.18 2.48
N THR A 37 4.65 -1.50 2.89
CA THR A 37 4.84 -0.06 2.69
C THR A 37 6.05 0.15 1.77
N ILE A 38 5.88 0.94 0.71
CA ILE A 38 6.94 1.28 -0.24
C ILE A 38 7.08 2.80 -0.29
N CYS A 39 8.28 3.32 -0.05
CA CYS A 39 8.57 4.75 -0.14
C CYS A 39 9.48 5.04 -1.34
N ASP A 40 8.98 5.73 -2.35
CA ASP A 40 9.76 6.07 -3.55
C ASP A 40 9.20 7.34 -4.25
N SER A 41 9.92 7.81 -5.26
CA SER A 41 9.53 8.94 -6.11
C SER A 41 8.43 8.56 -7.08
N VAL A 42 7.45 9.45 -7.23
CA VAL A 42 6.46 9.43 -8.31
C VAL A 42 7.04 10.10 -9.53
N TYR A 43 7.19 9.35 -10.62
CA TYR A 43 7.77 9.85 -11.87
C TYR A 43 6.72 10.34 -12.86
N THR A 44 5.56 9.68 -12.90
CA THR A 44 4.45 10.05 -13.78
C THR A 44 3.12 9.79 -13.11
N THR A 45 2.14 10.64 -13.40
CA THR A 45 0.74 10.44 -13.03
C THR A 45 -0.12 10.52 -14.29
N ARG A 46 -1.26 9.83 -14.29
CA ARG A 46 -2.22 9.87 -15.41
C ARG A 46 -3.64 9.75 -14.87
N ALA A 47 -4.42 10.82 -15.02
CA ALA A 47 -5.86 10.78 -14.81
C ALA A 47 -6.54 10.22 -16.07
N LEU A 48 -7.36 9.20 -15.88
CA LEU A 48 -8.22 8.59 -16.89
C LEU A 48 -9.67 8.72 -16.39
N GLY A 49 -10.66 8.77 -17.29
CA GLY A 49 -12.06 9.02 -16.94
C GLY A 49 -12.69 8.06 -15.90
N GLY A 50 -12.01 6.98 -15.53
CA GLY A 50 -12.43 6.02 -14.50
C GLY A 50 -11.41 5.72 -13.40
N LEU A 51 -10.19 6.28 -13.45
CA LEU A 51 -9.14 6.00 -12.47
C LEU A 51 -7.95 6.96 -12.62
N THR A 52 -7.17 7.12 -11.56
CA THR A 52 -5.86 7.77 -11.61
C THR A 52 -4.75 6.75 -11.40
N LEU A 53 -3.74 6.80 -12.27
CA LEU A 53 -2.50 6.03 -12.17
C LEU A 53 -1.38 6.90 -11.62
N ILE A 54 -0.62 6.38 -10.66
CA ILE A 54 0.55 7.02 -10.07
C ILE A 54 1.71 6.02 -10.19
N ASN A 55 2.71 6.32 -11.01
CA ASN A 55 3.79 5.40 -11.31
C ASN A 55 5.05 5.75 -10.50
N MET A 56 5.57 4.76 -9.77
CA MET A 56 6.70 4.90 -8.86
C MET A 56 7.93 4.11 -9.34
N GLY A 57 9.12 4.55 -8.92
CA GLY A 57 10.40 3.89 -9.21
C GLY A 57 10.97 4.14 -10.60
N ALA A 58 10.13 4.46 -11.59
CA ALA A 58 10.53 5.01 -12.88
C ALA A 58 9.29 5.55 -13.63
N ALA A 59 9.53 6.27 -14.73
CA ALA A 59 8.46 6.70 -15.63
C ALA A 59 7.86 5.52 -16.42
N PHE A 60 6.58 5.64 -16.79
CA PHE A 60 5.94 4.70 -17.70
C PHE A 60 6.71 4.58 -19.03
N PRO A 61 6.87 3.37 -19.62
CA PRO A 61 6.34 2.06 -19.20
C PRO A 61 7.29 1.23 -18.30
N LYS A 62 8.34 1.84 -17.76
CA LYS A 62 9.40 1.19 -16.99
C LYS A 62 9.19 1.24 -15.48
N GLN A 63 8.06 1.76 -15.01
CA GLN A 63 7.75 1.88 -13.59
C GLN A 63 7.78 0.51 -12.91
N LEU A 64 8.25 0.50 -11.66
CA LEU A 64 8.34 -0.73 -10.87
C LEU A 64 7.04 -1.01 -10.12
N LEU A 65 6.30 0.04 -9.78
CA LEU A 65 5.00 -0.05 -9.12
C LEU A 65 4.03 0.96 -9.74
N THR A 66 2.81 0.52 -10.02
CA THR A 66 1.69 1.40 -10.34
C THR A 66 0.71 1.44 -9.17
N VAL A 67 0.44 2.64 -8.66
CA VAL A 67 -0.59 2.89 -7.66
C VAL A 67 -1.86 3.34 -8.38
N VAL A 68 -2.98 2.69 -8.07
CA VAL A 68 -4.26 2.89 -8.75
C VAL A 68 -5.29 3.43 -7.78
N ILE A 69 -5.98 4.50 -8.16
CA ILE A 69 -7.14 5.02 -7.45
C ILE A 69 -8.33 4.95 -8.41
N TYR A 70 -9.28 4.07 -8.15
CA TYR A 70 -10.48 3.91 -8.99
C TYR A 70 -11.50 5.02 -8.75
N LYS A 71 -12.37 5.26 -9.72
CA LYS A 71 -13.44 6.28 -9.68
C LYS A 71 -14.26 6.28 -8.39
N ALA A 72 -14.55 5.10 -7.83
CA ALA A 72 -15.32 4.97 -6.60
C ALA A 72 -14.65 5.65 -5.38
N ASP A 73 -13.32 5.71 -5.36
CA ASP A 73 -12.53 6.25 -4.26
C ASP A 73 -11.90 7.61 -4.57
N LEU A 74 -11.85 8.03 -5.84
CA LEU A 74 -11.21 9.30 -6.26
C LEU A 74 -11.71 10.53 -5.49
N ALA A 75 -13.00 10.58 -5.12
CA ALA A 75 -13.58 11.70 -4.37
C ALA A 75 -12.96 11.89 -2.96
N LYS A 76 -12.29 10.87 -2.43
CA LYS A 76 -11.57 10.94 -1.14
C LYS A 76 -10.22 11.66 -1.29
N PHE A 77 -9.66 11.74 -2.49
CA PHE A 77 -8.34 12.26 -2.77
C PHE A 77 -8.43 13.66 -3.41
N ASN A 78 -7.61 14.60 -2.94
CA ASN A 78 -7.54 15.93 -3.53
C ASN A 78 -6.60 15.93 -4.75
N GLU A 79 -7.15 15.97 -5.97
CA GLU A 79 -6.41 16.02 -7.24
C GLU A 79 -5.15 15.12 -7.27
N PRO A 80 -5.29 13.79 -7.07
CA PRO A 80 -4.15 12.90 -6.83
C PRO A 80 -3.08 12.94 -7.92
N GLU A 81 -3.48 13.16 -9.18
CA GLU A 81 -2.57 13.29 -10.31
C GLU A 81 -1.65 14.53 -10.22
N LYS A 82 -2.08 15.60 -9.54
CA LYS A 82 -1.24 16.78 -9.31
C LYS A 82 -0.53 16.72 -7.95
N THR A 83 -1.24 16.28 -6.92
CA THR A 83 -0.76 16.26 -5.53
C THR A 83 0.49 15.40 -5.35
N TYR A 84 0.57 14.25 -6.03
CA TYR A 84 1.66 13.30 -5.83
C TYR A 84 2.76 13.36 -6.90
N LEU A 85 2.54 14.06 -8.02
CA LEU A 85 3.52 14.14 -9.11
C LEU A 85 4.83 14.79 -8.62
N ASN A 86 5.96 14.18 -8.98
CA ASN A 86 7.31 14.63 -8.60
C ASN A 86 7.55 14.70 -7.08
N LYS A 87 6.75 13.97 -6.29
CA LYS A 87 6.94 13.82 -4.85
C LYS A 87 7.51 12.46 -4.53
N LYS A 88 8.27 12.39 -3.44
CA LYS A 88 8.54 11.13 -2.75
C LYS A 88 7.34 10.82 -1.87
N VAL A 89 6.79 9.63 -1.98
CA VAL A 89 5.59 9.21 -1.25
C VAL A 89 5.83 7.85 -0.61
N CYS A 90 5.20 7.59 0.54
CA CYS A 90 5.09 6.23 1.07
C CYS A 90 3.68 5.70 0.85
N VAL A 91 3.58 4.52 0.24
CA VAL A 91 2.33 3.88 -0.14
C VAL A 91 2.21 2.55 0.58
N THR A 92 1.04 2.34 1.20
CA THR A 92 0.75 1.21 2.08
C THR A 92 -0.46 0.47 1.56
N GLY A 93 -0.29 -0.78 1.17
CA GLY A 93 -1.39 -1.58 0.66
C GLY A 93 -0.98 -2.98 0.25
N LYS A 94 -1.97 -3.76 -0.19
CA LYS A 94 -1.74 -5.10 -0.71
C LYS A 94 -1.14 -5.01 -2.12
N LEU A 95 0.01 -5.63 -2.28
CA LEU A 95 0.67 -5.77 -3.58
C LEU A 95 -0.01 -6.88 -4.38
N VAL A 96 -0.48 -6.56 -5.58
CA VAL A 96 -1.12 -7.51 -6.48
C VAL A 96 -0.59 -7.35 -7.90
N LEU A 97 -0.70 -8.39 -8.72
CA LEU A 97 -0.40 -8.28 -10.15
C LEU A 97 -1.64 -7.86 -10.93
N TYR A 98 -1.43 -7.03 -11.93
CA TYR A 98 -2.39 -6.76 -13.01
C TYR A 98 -1.63 -6.78 -14.33
N ASN A 99 -1.98 -7.69 -15.24
CA ASN A 99 -1.24 -7.94 -16.48
C ASN A 99 0.28 -8.08 -16.22
N ASP A 100 0.64 -8.94 -15.27
CA ASP A 100 2.02 -9.23 -14.85
C ASP A 100 2.83 -8.01 -14.35
N LYS A 101 2.16 -6.90 -14.01
CA LYS A 101 2.79 -5.71 -13.42
C LYS A 101 2.35 -5.51 -11.96
N PRO A 102 3.27 -5.21 -11.03
CA PRO A 102 2.91 -4.91 -9.64
C PRO A 102 2.05 -3.65 -9.52
N GLN A 103 0.98 -3.74 -8.74
CA GLN A 103 0.14 -2.61 -8.37
C GLN A 103 -0.29 -2.62 -6.90
N ILE A 104 -0.63 -1.43 -6.40
CA ILE A 104 -1.38 -1.23 -5.16
C ILE A 104 -2.61 -0.39 -5.48
N VAL A 105 -3.78 -0.85 -5.04
CA VAL A 105 -5.03 -0.08 -5.12
C VAL A 105 -5.22 0.70 -3.83
N LEU A 106 -5.47 2.01 -3.93
CA LEU A 106 -5.82 2.83 -2.77
C LEU A 106 -7.33 3.04 -2.73
N ASN A 107 -7.90 2.74 -1.56
CA ASN A 107 -9.30 3.00 -1.26
C ASN A 107 -9.47 4.09 -0.19
N GLU A 108 -8.40 4.42 0.54
CA GLU A 108 -8.40 5.42 1.61
C GLU A 108 -7.14 6.31 1.56
N VAL A 109 -7.29 7.61 1.86
CA VAL A 109 -6.19 8.60 1.81
C VAL A 109 -5.03 8.22 2.72
N LYS A 110 -5.30 7.61 3.88
CA LYS A 110 -4.27 7.19 4.85
C LYS A 110 -3.25 6.18 4.30
N GLN A 111 -3.54 5.55 3.16
CA GLN A 111 -2.65 4.60 2.51
C GLN A 111 -1.51 5.28 1.74
N ILE A 112 -1.55 6.59 1.55
CA ILE A 112 -0.50 7.35 0.87
C ILE A 112 -0.20 8.64 1.62
N ASN A 113 1.08 8.93 1.82
CA ASN A 113 1.54 10.20 2.35
C ASN A 113 2.76 10.69 1.56
N VAL A 114 2.96 12.01 1.54
CA VAL A 114 4.18 12.62 1.02
C VAL A 114 5.27 12.45 2.08
N ASP A 115 6.38 11.82 1.70
CA ASP A 115 7.58 11.70 2.54
C ASP A 115 8.20 13.09 2.68
N LYS A 116 8.42 13.53 3.92
CA LYS A 116 8.90 14.89 4.22
C LYS A 116 10.40 15.01 4.04
#